data_AF-A0A432DPD7-F1
#
_entry.id   AF-A0A432DPD7-F1
#
_cell.length_a   1.000
_cell.length_b   1.000
_cell.length_c   1.000
_cell.angle_alpha   90.00
_cell.angle_beta   90.00
_cell.angle_gamma   90.00
#
_symmetry.space_group_name_H-M   'P 1'
#
loop_
_entity.id
_entity.type
_entity.pdbx_description
1 polymer ?
#
loop_
_entity_poly.entity_id
_entity_poly.type
_entity_poly.pdbx_seq_one_letter_code
_entity_poly.pdbx_strand_id
1 'polypeptide(L)'
;MLQISSGKFFTTDERWETSHRASLYTNCGFFPNLTITTRVGTILPVKPSGDLRTVSCEVIERLPKLPGGPYSGEQVATSGDSLIEDFAALLSFCFKAIVTPDQYLAQRLLFAQRPALGMAALPKQYLRHTFDTEIAIAEAQIVWTQTFIEKLIGASRARYSGAMRAIQRYVTAVHRLADDLELSYTLLVASIESLAQQFDEFEPSWNDYAQDKRMLINDALTGAPQDISEKLRCAVLAIEHVAAGRRFREFVHDHLPSSFYRGEAAEQQDAAGKGDLDTALKIAYDLRSKHVHTLAPLPPNLKGIPTHNDLLVVDGKPTLTIQGLARVARSVICEFVNRSENVDRDIYDFWPEVPGRLTMQMSPVMWITNGQSYTVKDARLYLNGYLSMFANAWLTGVPLSTDMRQVLKKIEQLVRDTKKPRDRLPMLALYYIVGTSCPVESHEYLHKFLLAYHVDYFSPSIESLLAHMFAEENPNWPADESEKLLVEYMKQRHHKNSHNFGPFFGAALTLFVAELRRATGDEPACRRLVTKAVENFPKFATLREFEARIKESSIPPIVIDEVLPPKR
;
A
#
# COMPACT_ATOMS: atom_id res chain seq x y z
N MET A 1 1.31 -16.61 0.22
CA MET A 1 2.15 -17.46 -0.66
C MET A 1 1.47 -18.76 -1.13
N LEU A 2 0.49 -19.30 -0.40
CA LEU A 2 -0.09 -20.64 -0.69
C LEU A 2 -0.61 -20.82 -2.13
N GLN A 3 -1.29 -19.81 -2.69
CA GLN A 3 -1.76 -19.88 -4.08
C GLN A 3 -0.62 -19.88 -5.10
N ILE A 4 0.47 -19.15 -4.84
CA ILE A 4 1.63 -19.12 -5.74
C ILE A 4 2.26 -20.53 -5.79
N SER A 5 2.43 -21.16 -4.63
CA SER A 5 2.93 -22.54 -4.49
C SER A 5 2.04 -23.62 -5.14
N SER A 6 0.82 -23.28 -5.61
CA SER A 6 0.01 -24.18 -6.43
C SER A 6 0.55 -24.34 -7.85
N GLY A 7 1.40 -23.42 -8.31
CA GLY A 7 1.95 -23.37 -9.66
C GLY A 7 1.04 -22.73 -10.70
N LYS A 8 -0.10 -22.17 -10.30
CA LYS A 8 -1.10 -21.51 -11.16
C LYS A 8 -0.55 -20.36 -12.02
N PHE A 9 0.49 -19.68 -11.56
CA PHE A 9 1.09 -18.52 -12.22
C PHE A 9 2.39 -18.85 -12.97
N PHE A 10 2.81 -20.11 -12.99
CA PHE A 10 4.10 -20.48 -13.56
C PHE A 10 3.99 -20.65 -15.07
N THR A 11 4.98 -20.13 -15.79
CA THR A 11 5.11 -20.31 -17.24
C THR A 11 5.80 -21.63 -17.61
N THR A 12 6.28 -22.38 -16.61
CA THR A 12 6.98 -23.66 -16.76
C THR A 12 6.39 -24.69 -15.81
N ASP A 13 6.43 -25.96 -16.22
CA ASP A 13 6.05 -27.08 -15.36
C ASP A 13 7.20 -27.55 -14.45
N GLU A 14 8.44 -27.17 -14.77
CA GLU A 14 9.61 -27.47 -13.93
C GLU A 14 9.67 -26.57 -12.70
N ARG A 15 9.76 -27.19 -11.51
CA ARG A 15 9.64 -26.49 -10.22
C ARG A 15 10.68 -26.99 -9.22
N TRP A 16 11.16 -26.08 -8.39
CA TRP A 16 11.76 -26.41 -7.10
C TRP A 16 10.63 -26.76 -6.14
N GLU A 17 10.73 -27.89 -5.45
CA GLU A 17 9.79 -28.29 -4.40
C GLU A 17 10.55 -28.35 -3.07
N THR A 18 10.05 -27.65 -2.07
CA THR A 18 10.64 -27.63 -0.72
C THR A 18 9.54 -27.89 0.30
N SER A 19 9.74 -28.90 1.16
CA SER A 19 8.81 -29.21 2.23
C SER A 19 9.15 -28.39 3.47
N HIS A 20 8.16 -27.64 3.98
CA HIS A 20 8.24 -26.87 5.20
C HIS A 20 7.38 -27.54 6.27
N ARG A 21 7.96 -27.80 7.45
CA ARG A 21 7.29 -28.48 8.55
C ARG A 21 7.32 -27.62 9.80
N ALA A 22 6.19 -27.55 10.49
CA ALA A 22 6.08 -26.82 11.75
C ALA A 22 5.09 -27.47 12.71
N SER A 23 5.27 -27.22 14.00
CA SER A 23 4.27 -27.56 15.02
C SER A 23 3.25 -26.44 15.14
N LEU A 24 1.97 -26.79 15.07
CA LEU A 24 0.85 -25.90 15.35
C LEU A 24 0.21 -26.28 16.69
N TYR A 25 -0.13 -25.27 17.47
CA TYR A 25 -0.78 -25.41 18.76
C TYR A 25 -2.27 -25.09 18.63
N THR A 26 -3.12 -25.94 19.20
CA THR A 26 -4.56 -25.85 18.97
C THR A 26 -5.40 -26.42 20.11
N ASN A 27 -6.68 -26.04 20.15
CA ASN A 27 -7.74 -26.69 20.92
C ASN A 27 -8.54 -27.73 20.12
N CYS A 28 -8.21 -27.98 18.85
CA CYS A 28 -8.86 -29.03 18.07
C CYS A 28 -8.49 -30.43 18.55
N GLY A 29 -9.50 -31.25 18.80
CA GLY A 29 -9.41 -32.69 18.99
C GLY A 29 -9.47 -33.40 17.64
N PHE A 30 -8.33 -33.95 17.20
CA PHE A 30 -8.26 -34.82 16.03
C PHE A 30 -8.12 -36.28 16.45
N PHE A 31 -8.64 -37.19 15.63
CA PHE A 31 -8.39 -38.62 15.80
C PHE A 31 -6.90 -38.92 15.52
N PRO A 32 -6.18 -39.64 16.41
CA PRO A 32 -4.72 -39.82 16.30
C PRO A 32 -4.22 -40.43 14.99
N ASN A 33 -5.06 -41.16 14.26
CA ASN A 33 -4.71 -41.86 13.03
C ASN A 33 -5.24 -41.16 11.76
N LEU A 34 -5.87 -39.98 11.90
CA LEU A 34 -6.51 -39.28 10.79
C LEU A 34 -5.60 -38.17 10.25
N THR A 35 -4.90 -38.45 9.17
CA THR A 35 -4.16 -37.44 8.40
C THR A 35 -5.15 -36.59 7.61
N ILE A 36 -5.07 -35.27 7.78
CA ILE A 36 -5.90 -34.33 7.02
C ILE A 36 -5.04 -33.70 5.94
N THR A 37 -5.24 -34.11 4.70
CA THR A 37 -4.56 -33.55 3.53
C THR A 37 -5.45 -32.55 2.82
N THR A 38 -4.93 -31.36 2.54
CA THR A 38 -5.57 -30.31 1.75
C THR A 38 -4.73 -30.03 0.51
N ARG A 39 -5.25 -29.22 -0.43
CA ARG A 39 -4.51 -28.81 -1.64
C ARG A 39 -3.20 -28.06 -1.36
N VAL A 40 -3.08 -27.44 -0.17
CA VAL A 40 -1.93 -26.59 0.18
C VAL A 40 -1.00 -27.22 1.22
N GLY A 41 -1.51 -28.11 2.06
CA GLY A 41 -0.73 -28.70 3.14
C GLY A 41 -1.46 -29.84 3.85
N THR A 42 -0.71 -30.55 4.70
CA THR A 42 -1.16 -31.72 5.43
C THR A 42 -1.03 -31.48 6.94
N ILE A 43 -2.01 -31.94 7.71
CA ILE A 43 -2.00 -31.93 9.17
C ILE A 43 -1.89 -33.38 9.65
N LEU A 44 -0.94 -33.60 10.54
CA LEU A 44 -0.64 -34.87 11.18
C LEU A 44 -0.89 -34.70 12.68
N PRO A 45 -1.97 -35.27 13.23
CA PRO A 45 -2.22 -35.26 14.67
C PRO A 45 -1.05 -35.91 15.42
N VAL A 46 -0.58 -35.23 16.46
CA VAL A 46 0.42 -35.80 17.38
C VAL A 46 -0.31 -36.29 18.63
N LYS A 47 0.21 -37.34 19.26
CA LYS A 47 -0.32 -37.81 20.55
C LYS A 47 -0.32 -36.64 21.54
N PRO A 48 -1.45 -36.30 22.18
CA PRO A 48 -1.52 -35.18 23.12
C PRO A 48 -0.48 -35.33 24.25
N SER A 49 0.24 -34.26 24.55
CA SER A 49 1.16 -34.18 25.69
C SER A 49 0.93 -32.88 26.46
N GLY A 50 0.40 -32.99 27.69
CA GLY A 50 0.00 -31.83 28.48
C GLY A 50 -1.36 -31.25 28.07
N ASP A 51 -1.67 -30.05 28.56
CA ASP A 51 -2.98 -29.41 28.38
C ASP A 51 -3.18 -28.83 26.96
N LEU A 52 -2.09 -28.41 26.31
CA LEU A 52 -2.12 -27.83 24.97
C LEU A 52 -1.90 -28.92 23.91
N ARG A 53 -2.80 -29.01 22.94
CA ARG A 53 -2.67 -29.99 21.84
C ARG A 53 -1.74 -29.44 20.77
N THR A 54 -0.93 -30.33 20.22
CA THR A 54 0.02 -30.03 19.15
C THR A 54 -0.31 -30.90 17.94
N VAL A 55 -0.30 -30.30 16.76
CA VAL A 55 -0.36 -31.00 15.48
C VAL A 55 0.87 -30.64 14.66
N SER A 56 1.40 -31.60 13.92
CA SER A 56 2.45 -31.33 12.94
C SER A 56 1.77 -30.91 11.64
N CYS A 57 2.27 -29.86 11.00
CA CYS A 57 1.84 -29.44 9.69
C CYS A 57 2.99 -29.50 8.69
N GLU A 58 2.65 -29.84 7.45
CA GLU A 58 3.57 -29.89 6.32
C GLU A 58 2.98 -29.11 5.14
N VAL A 59 3.71 -28.14 4.62
CA VAL A 59 3.33 -27.33 3.46
C VAL A 59 4.43 -27.44 2.41
N ILE A 60 4.05 -27.76 1.17
CA ILE A 60 5.01 -27.88 0.06
C ILE A 60 5.05 -26.54 -0.67
N GLU A 61 6.18 -25.85 -0.56
CA GLU A 61 6.49 -24.70 -1.39
C GLU A 61 6.91 -25.14 -2.78
N ARG A 62 6.42 -24.42 -3.79
CA ARG A 62 6.85 -24.58 -5.18
C ARG A 62 7.26 -23.24 -5.74
N LEU A 63 8.42 -23.19 -6.40
CA LEU A 63 8.90 -22.05 -7.18
C LEU A 63 9.31 -22.52 -8.58
N PRO A 64 9.12 -21.73 -9.64
CA PRO A 64 9.47 -22.15 -10.99
C PRO A 64 10.99 -22.22 -11.16
N LYS A 65 11.48 -23.23 -11.88
CA LYS A 65 12.88 -23.29 -12.31
C LYS A 65 13.09 -22.38 -13.51
N LEU A 66 14.16 -21.58 -13.49
CA LEU A 66 14.52 -20.78 -14.66
C LEU A 66 15.15 -21.69 -15.73
N PRO A 67 14.75 -21.57 -17.01
CA PRO A 67 15.33 -22.38 -18.09
C PRO A 67 16.84 -22.17 -18.19
N GLY A 68 17.63 -23.24 -18.13
CA GLY A 68 19.11 -23.17 -18.17
C GLY A 68 19.79 -22.89 -16.83
N GLY A 69 19.03 -22.89 -15.73
CA GLY A 69 19.51 -22.71 -14.35
C GLY A 69 19.94 -24.02 -13.64
N PRO A 70 20.44 -23.91 -12.38
CA PRO A 70 20.30 -22.77 -11.49
C PRO A 70 21.29 -21.63 -11.79
N TYR A 71 20.79 -20.40 -11.83
CA TYR A 71 21.64 -19.20 -11.92
C TYR A 71 22.12 -18.73 -10.54
N SER A 72 23.25 -18.03 -10.50
CA SER A 72 23.68 -17.35 -9.27
C SER A 72 22.60 -16.33 -8.85
N GLY A 73 22.12 -16.44 -7.61
CA GLY A 73 21.04 -15.60 -7.08
C GLY A 73 19.63 -16.09 -7.40
N GLU A 74 19.45 -17.25 -8.05
CA GLU A 74 18.13 -17.85 -8.22
C GLU A 74 17.55 -18.31 -6.88
N GLN A 75 16.28 -17.95 -6.63
CA GLN A 75 15.59 -18.32 -5.41
C GLN A 75 14.97 -19.72 -5.55
N VAL A 76 15.54 -20.68 -4.84
CA VAL A 76 15.09 -22.09 -4.83
C VAL A 76 13.93 -22.30 -3.84
N ALA A 77 13.95 -21.60 -2.71
CA ALA A 77 12.93 -21.67 -1.65
C ALA A 77 12.87 -20.36 -0.85
N THR A 78 11.80 -20.20 -0.07
CA THR A 78 11.68 -19.21 1.00
C THR A 78 11.89 -19.87 2.37
N SER A 79 11.75 -19.13 3.47
CA SER A 79 11.79 -19.73 4.82
C SER A 79 10.57 -20.62 5.13
N GLY A 80 9.49 -20.49 4.35
CA GLY A 80 8.23 -21.19 4.62
C GLY A 80 7.35 -20.58 5.70
N ASP A 81 7.84 -19.63 6.51
CA ASP A 81 7.09 -19.08 7.65
C ASP A 81 5.73 -18.48 7.23
N SER A 82 5.72 -17.66 6.18
CA SER A 82 4.49 -17.07 5.65
C SER A 82 3.49 -18.12 5.14
N LEU A 83 3.96 -19.26 4.64
CA LEU A 83 3.10 -20.37 4.20
C LEU A 83 2.47 -21.06 5.40
N ILE A 84 3.25 -21.30 6.46
CA ILE A 84 2.79 -21.91 7.71
C ILE A 84 1.79 -20.99 8.42
N GLU A 85 2.08 -19.69 8.51
CA GLU A 85 1.18 -18.68 9.10
C GLU A 85 -0.13 -18.56 8.32
N ASP A 86 -0.05 -18.46 6.97
CA ASP A 86 -1.22 -18.45 6.09
C ASP A 86 -2.07 -19.71 6.31
N PHE A 87 -1.44 -20.87 6.39
CA PHE A 87 -2.14 -22.14 6.57
C PHE A 87 -2.75 -22.25 7.97
N ALA A 88 -2.04 -21.85 9.03
CA ALA A 88 -2.57 -21.80 10.39
C ALA A 88 -3.79 -20.87 10.50
N ALA A 89 -3.75 -19.69 9.87
CA ALA A 89 -4.89 -18.78 9.82
C ALA A 89 -6.09 -19.40 9.07
N LEU A 90 -5.85 -20.10 7.96
CA LEU A 90 -6.92 -20.82 7.26
C LEU A 90 -7.57 -21.90 8.13
N LEU A 91 -6.77 -22.68 8.84
CA LEU A 91 -7.28 -23.73 9.72
C LEU A 91 -8.02 -23.17 10.93
N SER A 92 -7.49 -22.13 11.57
CA SER A 92 -8.15 -21.40 12.66
C SER A 92 -9.51 -20.87 12.21
N PHE A 93 -9.56 -20.26 11.03
CA PHE A 93 -10.80 -19.82 10.41
C PHE A 93 -11.73 -21.01 10.15
N CYS A 94 -11.31 -22.03 9.39
CA CYS A 94 -12.18 -23.12 8.96
C CYS A 94 -12.77 -23.91 10.14
N PHE A 95 -11.94 -24.24 11.12
CA PHE A 95 -12.36 -25.00 12.31
C PHE A 95 -13.03 -24.15 13.39
N LYS A 96 -13.09 -22.83 13.23
CA LYS A 96 -13.56 -21.89 14.26
C LYS A 96 -12.81 -22.10 15.58
N ALA A 97 -11.50 -22.31 15.51
CA ALA A 97 -10.65 -22.77 16.60
C ALA A 97 -9.38 -21.93 16.70
N ILE A 98 -8.61 -22.07 17.78
CA ILE A 98 -7.27 -21.50 17.85
C ILE A 98 -6.32 -22.48 17.16
N VAL A 99 -5.64 -22.03 16.11
CA VAL A 99 -4.58 -22.77 15.42
C VAL A 99 -3.47 -21.76 15.14
N THR A 100 -2.32 -21.93 15.78
CA THR A 100 -1.20 -20.98 15.67
C THR A 100 0.14 -21.68 15.83
N PRO A 101 1.20 -21.24 15.12
CA PRO A 101 2.56 -21.72 15.38
C PRO A 101 3.13 -21.18 16.72
N ASP A 102 2.52 -20.15 17.31
CA ASP A 102 2.97 -19.56 18.58
C ASP A 102 2.31 -20.24 19.80
N GLN A 103 3.13 -21.00 20.54
CA GLN A 103 2.73 -21.71 21.75
C GLN A 103 2.21 -20.76 22.84
N TYR A 104 2.88 -19.64 23.07
CA TYR A 104 2.52 -18.70 24.14
C TYR A 104 1.21 -18.00 23.85
N LEU A 105 0.96 -17.67 22.58
CA LEU A 105 -0.32 -17.14 22.14
C LEU A 105 -1.44 -18.16 22.40
N ALA A 106 -1.28 -19.42 21.97
CA ALA A 106 -2.27 -20.46 22.21
C ALA A 106 -2.56 -20.64 23.71
N GLN A 107 -1.51 -20.67 24.54
CA GLN A 107 -1.66 -20.79 25.99
C GLN A 107 -2.44 -19.62 26.59
N ARG A 108 -2.11 -18.38 26.19
CA ARG A 108 -2.79 -17.18 26.67
C ARG A 108 -4.27 -17.15 26.27
N LEU A 109 -4.60 -17.55 25.04
CA LEU A 109 -5.97 -17.52 24.54
C LEU A 109 -6.85 -18.60 25.16
N LEU A 110 -6.31 -19.79 25.43
CA LEU A 110 -7.09 -20.97 25.83
C LEU A 110 -7.13 -21.19 27.35
N PHE A 111 -6.05 -20.90 28.07
CA PHE A 111 -5.89 -21.30 29.47
C PHE A 111 -5.81 -20.13 30.46
N ALA A 112 -6.00 -18.89 30.00
CA ALA A 112 -6.06 -17.74 30.89
C ALA A 112 -7.19 -17.87 31.92
N GLN A 113 -6.83 -17.71 33.21
CA GLN A 113 -7.78 -17.80 34.34
C GLN A 113 -8.38 -16.45 34.73
N ARG A 114 -7.77 -15.35 34.28
CA ARG A 114 -8.20 -13.98 34.58
C ARG A 114 -8.14 -13.11 33.32
N PRO A 115 -9.08 -12.17 33.14
CA PRO A 115 -9.00 -11.19 32.06
C PRO A 115 -7.71 -10.37 32.11
N ALA A 116 -7.20 -9.96 30.96
CA ALA A 116 -6.08 -9.03 30.87
C ALA A 116 -6.46 -7.64 31.40
N LEU A 117 -5.45 -6.80 31.62
CA LEU A 117 -5.66 -5.42 32.07
C LEU A 117 -6.57 -4.68 31.08
N GLY A 118 -7.62 -4.03 31.58
CA GLY A 118 -8.57 -3.28 30.76
C GLY A 118 -9.69 -4.11 30.11
N MET A 119 -9.68 -5.44 30.30
CA MET A 119 -10.71 -6.35 29.83
C MET A 119 -11.67 -6.74 30.96
N ALA A 120 -12.97 -6.75 30.69
CA ALA A 120 -13.99 -7.08 31.70
C ALA A 120 -14.22 -8.59 31.85
N ALA A 121 -13.84 -9.41 30.85
CA ALA A 121 -14.14 -10.84 30.80
C ALA A 121 -13.14 -11.60 29.92
N LEU A 122 -13.13 -12.92 30.04
CA LEU A 122 -12.30 -13.81 29.22
C LEU A 122 -12.86 -13.93 27.80
N PRO A 123 -12.01 -14.20 26.78
CA PRO A 123 -12.45 -14.32 25.38
C PRO A 123 -13.63 -15.28 25.16
N LYS A 124 -13.62 -16.45 25.82
CA LYS A 124 -14.69 -17.45 25.76
C LYS A 124 -16.08 -16.94 26.18
N GLN A 125 -16.13 -15.85 26.94
CA GLN A 125 -17.38 -15.23 27.39
C GLN A 125 -17.96 -14.27 26.33
N TYR A 126 -17.14 -13.80 25.39
CA TYR A 126 -17.56 -12.95 24.26
C TYR A 126 -17.75 -13.71 22.96
N LEU A 127 -16.99 -14.79 22.75
CA LEU A 127 -17.06 -15.62 21.55
C LEU A 127 -17.10 -17.10 21.97
N ARG A 128 -18.23 -17.74 21.71
CA ARG A 128 -18.47 -19.16 22.01
C ARG A 128 -17.69 -20.03 21.02
N HIS A 129 -17.40 -21.27 21.44
CA HIS A 129 -16.80 -22.32 20.62
C HIS A 129 -15.31 -22.14 20.37
N THR A 130 -14.87 -20.98 19.88
CA THR A 130 -13.48 -20.78 19.45
C THR A 130 -12.44 -20.89 20.55
N PHE A 131 -12.81 -20.49 21.77
CA PHE A 131 -11.95 -20.55 22.95
C PHE A 131 -12.33 -21.69 23.90
N ASP A 132 -13.13 -22.66 23.45
CA ASP A 132 -13.43 -23.86 24.23
C ASP A 132 -12.14 -24.66 24.43
N THR A 133 -11.98 -25.31 25.59
CA THR A 133 -10.75 -26.04 25.91
C THR A 133 -10.47 -27.17 24.92
N GLU A 134 -11.52 -27.80 24.40
CA GLU A 134 -11.45 -28.84 23.39
C GLU A 134 -12.60 -28.71 22.40
N ILE A 135 -12.27 -28.76 21.10
CA ILE A 135 -13.21 -28.74 19.99
C ILE A 135 -13.09 -30.05 19.22
N ALA A 136 -14.11 -30.91 19.28
CA ALA A 136 -14.13 -32.13 18.47
C ALA A 136 -14.41 -31.81 17.01
N ILE A 137 -13.50 -32.21 16.10
CA ILE A 137 -13.65 -31.98 14.66
C ILE A 137 -14.33 -33.18 14.01
N ALA A 138 -15.51 -32.96 13.44
CA ALA A 138 -16.25 -33.98 12.70
C ALA A 138 -15.70 -34.18 11.29
N GLU A 139 -15.86 -35.38 10.73
CA GLU A 139 -15.44 -35.72 9.37
C GLU A 139 -16.05 -34.79 8.31
N ALA A 140 -17.34 -34.46 8.45
CA ALA A 140 -18.02 -33.50 7.57
C ALA A 140 -17.34 -32.12 7.57
N GLN A 141 -16.80 -31.67 8.69
CA GLN A 141 -16.09 -30.39 8.80
C GLN A 141 -14.71 -30.45 8.12
N ILE A 142 -14.05 -31.61 8.14
CA ILE A 142 -12.79 -31.85 7.42
C ILE A 142 -13.03 -31.77 5.91
N VAL A 143 -14.04 -32.49 5.42
CA VAL A 143 -14.42 -32.46 4.00
C VAL A 143 -14.78 -31.04 3.56
N TRP A 144 -15.60 -30.34 4.33
CA TRP A 144 -15.94 -28.94 4.05
C TRP A 144 -14.69 -28.04 4.00
N THR A 145 -13.74 -28.23 4.92
CA THR A 145 -12.49 -27.46 4.96
C THR A 145 -11.63 -27.72 3.73
N GLN A 146 -11.52 -28.97 3.29
CA GLN A 146 -10.80 -29.35 2.07
C GLN A 146 -11.40 -28.67 0.84
N THR A 147 -12.73 -28.73 0.70
CA THR A 147 -13.46 -28.09 -0.40
C THR A 147 -13.31 -26.56 -0.37
N PHE A 148 -13.41 -25.95 0.82
CA PHE A 148 -13.25 -24.51 0.97
C PHE A 148 -11.84 -24.04 0.56
N ILE A 149 -10.79 -24.73 1.01
CA ILE A 149 -9.40 -24.41 0.64
C ILE A 149 -9.17 -24.59 -0.85
N GLU A 150 -9.71 -25.65 -1.45
CA GLU A 150 -9.63 -25.86 -2.89
C GLU A 150 -10.28 -24.72 -3.67
N LYS A 151 -11.49 -24.32 -3.25
CA LYS A 151 -12.22 -23.19 -3.83
C LYS A 151 -11.41 -21.88 -3.74
N LEU A 152 -10.86 -21.60 -2.56
CA LEU A 152 -10.04 -20.41 -2.31
C LEU A 152 -8.80 -20.38 -3.22
N ILE A 153 -8.05 -21.48 -3.31
CA ILE A 153 -6.84 -21.56 -4.15
C ILE A 153 -7.18 -21.43 -5.63
N GLY A 154 -8.33 -21.98 -6.05
CA GLY A 154 -8.84 -21.87 -7.41
C GLY A 154 -9.24 -20.46 -7.82
N ALA A 155 -9.60 -19.57 -6.89
CA ALA A 155 -10.05 -18.20 -7.21
C ALA A 155 -9.04 -17.38 -8.02
N SER A 156 -9.49 -16.35 -8.74
CA SER A 156 -8.58 -15.39 -9.40
C SER A 156 -7.61 -14.74 -8.39
N ARG A 157 -6.45 -14.25 -8.85
CA ARG A 157 -5.45 -13.67 -7.96
C ARG A 157 -6.03 -12.60 -7.03
N ALA A 158 -6.79 -11.66 -7.60
CA ALA A 158 -7.40 -10.58 -6.84
C ALA A 158 -8.35 -11.10 -5.75
N ARG A 159 -9.25 -12.04 -6.08
CA ARG A 159 -10.21 -12.60 -5.13
C ARG A 159 -9.53 -13.44 -4.05
N TYR A 160 -8.52 -14.24 -4.39
CA TYR A 160 -7.71 -14.95 -3.40
C TYR A 160 -7.05 -13.99 -2.42
N SER A 161 -6.37 -12.94 -2.91
CA SER A 161 -5.69 -11.97 -2.06
C SER A 161 -6.67 -11.22 -1.15
N GLY A 162 -7.83 -10.85 -1.67
CA GLY A 162 -8.91 -10.24 -0.89
C GLY A 162 -9.42 -11.16 0.23
N ALA A 163 -9.78 -12.40 -0.13
CA ALA A 163 -10.28 -13.39 0.82
C ALA A 163 -9.24 -13.73 1.90
N MET A 164 -7.98 -13.98 1.52
CA MET A 164 -6.93 -14.33 2.48
C MET A 164 -6.65 -13.18 3.46
N ARG A 165 -6.63 -11.93 2.97
CA ARG A 165 -6.51 -10.75 3.83
C ARG A 165 -7.69 -10.63 4.80
N ALA A 166 -8.91 -10.91 4.36
CA ALA A 166 -10.10 -10.91 5.22
C ALA A 166 -10.04 -12.01 6.28
N ILE A 167 -9.61 -13.23 5.92
CA ILE A 167 -9.43 -14.37 6.83
C ILE A 167 -8.36 -14.06 7.89
N GLN A 168 -7.18 -13.59 7.49
CA GLN A 168 -6.11 -13.20 8.41
C GLN A 168 -6.58 -12.09 9.36
N ARG A 169 -7.33 -11.11 8.84
CA ARG A 169 -7.87 -10.01 9.64
C ARG A 169 -8.89 -10.50 10.65
N TYR A 170 -9.78 -11.41 10.25
CA TYR A 170 -10.74 -12.08 11.14
C TYR A 170 -10.03 -12.86 12.26
N VAL A 171 -9.05 -13.70 11.92
CA VAL A 171 -8.29 -14.49 12.90
C VAL A 171 -7.52 -13.58 13.85
N THR A 172 -6.90 -12.51 13.34
CA THR A 172 -6.24 -11.51 14.16
C THR A 172 -7.22 -10.83 15.10
N ALA A 173 -8.43 -10.51 14.64
CA ALA A 173 -9.49 -9.93 15.47
C ALA A 173 -9.86 -10.85 16.63
N VAL A 174 -10.04 -12.15 16.35
CA VAL A 174 -10.29 -13.19 17.36
C VAL A 174 -9.12 -13.25 18.36
N HIS A 175 -7.88 -13.28 17.90
CA HIS A 175 -6.71 -13.29 18.80
C HIS A 175 -6.61 -12.03 19.67
N ARG A 176 -6.97 -10.86 19.13
CA ARG A 176 -6.96 -9.60 19.88
C ARG A 176 -8.03 -9.53 20.96
N LEU A 177 -9.05 -10.39 20.93
CA LEU A 177 -10.12 -10.41 21.93
C LEU A 177 -9.62 -10.62 23.37
N ALA A 178 -8.44 -11.23 23.55
CA ALA A 178 -7.82 -11.40 24.87
C ALA A 178 -7.17 -10.14 25.43
N ASP A 179 -6.75 -9.22 24.57
CA ASP A 179 -5.92 -8.07 24.94
C ASP A 179 -6.65 -6.73 24.71
N ASP A 180 -7.49 -6.62 23.67
CA ASP A 180 -8.18 -5.39 23.26
C ASP A 180 -9.50 -5.70 22.50
N LEU A 181 -10.62 -5.48 23.20
CA LEU A 181 -11.96 -5.67 22.65
C LEU A 181 -12.30 -4.69 21.52
N GLU A 182 -11.85 -3.43 21.62
CA GLU A 182 -12.21 -2.37 20.68
C GLU A 182 -11.51 -2.57 19.34
N LEU A 183 -10.23 -2.95 19.41
CA LEU A 183 -9.48 -3.37 18.25
C LEU A 183 -10.05 -4.66 17.65
N SER A 184 -10.41 -5.66 18.47
CA SER A 184 -11.07 -6.88 18.00
C SER A 184 -12.35 -6.56 17.20
N TYR A 185 -13.23 -5.73 17.75
CA TYR A 185 -14.46 -5.29 17.07
C TYR A 185 -14.17 -4.59 15.75
N THR A 186 -13.22 -3.64 15.77
CA THR A 186 -12.81 -2.87 14.60
C THR A 186 -12.22 -3.77 13.50
N LEU A 187 -11.39 -4.75 13.87
CA LEU A 187 -10.79 -5.69 12.93
C LEU A 187 -11.82 -6.64 12.30
N LEU A 188 -12.85 -7.06 13.05
CA LEU A 188 -13.96 -7.84 12.51
C LEU A 188 -14.74 -7.04 11.44
N VAL A 189 -15.11 -5.78 11.71
CA VAL A 189 -15.73 -4.91 10.70
C VAL A 189 -14.80 -4.72 9.50
N ALA A 190 -13.52 -4.45 9.74
CA ALA A 190 -12.53 -4.22 8.70
C ALA A 190 -12.29 -5.46 7.82
N SER A 191 -12.46 -6.68 8.36
CA SER A 191 -12.33 -7.92 7.59
C SER A 191 -13.31 -7.95 6.41
N ILE A 192 -14.56 -7.55 6.65
CA ILE A 192 -15.62 -7.45 5.64
C ILE A 192 -15.45 -6.20 4.79
N GLU A 193 -15.17 -5.04 5.40
CA GLU A 193 -15.00 -3.77 4.68
C GLU A 193 -13.89 -3.86 3.63
N SER A 194 -12.82 -4.61 3.91
CA SER A 194 -11.74 -4.84 2.95
C SER A 194 -12.15 -5.63 1.71
N LEU A 195 -13.25 -6.40 1.80
CA LEU A 195 -13.87 -7.08 0.65
C LEU A 195 -14.84 -6.13 -0.05
N ALA A 196 -15.74 -5.48 0.70
CA ALA A 196 -16.72 -4.55 0.15
C ALA A 196 -16.05 -3.46 -0.71
N GLN A 197 -15.01 -2.80 -0.19
CA GLN A 197 -14.33 -1.71 -0.91
C GLN A 197 -13.67 -2.12 -2.24
N GLN A 198 -13.38 -3.41 -2.44
CA GLN A 198 -12.65 -3.89 -3.62
C GLN A 198 -13.51 -4.75 -4.56
N PHE A 199 -14.59 -5.32 -4.07
CA PHE A 199 -15.38 -6.33 -4.79
C PHE A 199 -16.89 -6.11 -4.70
N ASP A 200 -17.36 -4.95 -4.22
CA ASP A 200 -18.77 -4.59 -4.37
C ASP A 200 -19.09 -4.18 -5.82
N GLU A 201 -20.34 -4.41 -6.21
CA GLU A 201 -20.92 -3.94 -7.48
C GLU A 201 -21.71 -2.62 -7.27
N PHE A 202 -21.54 -1.96 -6.12
CA PHE A 202 -22.36 -0.82 -5.75
C PHE A 202 -21.88 0.48 -6.41
N GLU A 203 -22.69 0.98 -7.33
CA GLU A 203 -22.55 2.32 -7.88
C GLU A 203 -23.29 3.35 -7.01
N PRO A 204 -22.59 4.29 -6.36
CA PRO A 204 -23.21 5.30 -5.52
C PRO A 204 -23.99 6.31 -6.38
N SER A 205 -25.23 6.56 -6.00
CA SER A 205 -26.08 7.58 -6.60
C SER A 205 -26.00 8.89 -5.81
N TRP A 206 -26.37 10.01 -6.44
CA TRP A 206 -26.39 11.33 -5.78
C TRP A 206 -27.33 11.39 -4.57
N ASN A 207 -28.34 10.52 -4.52
CA ASN A 207 -29.26 10.42 -3.38
C ASN A 207 -28.63 9.73 -2.17
N ASP A 208 -27.53 9.02 -2.37
CA ASP A 208 -26.80 8.32 -1.30
C ASP A 208 -25.86 9.26 -0.55
N TYR A 209 -25.69 10.48 -1.09
CA TYR A 209 -24.91 11.53 -0.47
C TYR A 209 -25.66 12.17 0.71
N ALA A 210 -24.94 12.47 1.79
CA ALA A 210 -25.53 13.05 3.01
C ALA A 210 -26.36 14.29 2.66
N GLN A 211 -27.64 14.29 3.07
CA GLN A 211 -28.62 15.30 2.65
C GLN A 211 -28.13 16.73 2.88
N ASP A 212 -27.56 17.00 4.05
CA ASP A 212 -27.05 18.31 4.44
C ASP A 212 -25.94 18.81 3.50
N LYS A 213 -25.03 17.91 3.11
CA LYS A 213 -23.96 18.22 2.15
C LYS A 213 -24.49 18.33 0.72
N ARG A 214 -25.45 17.47 0.34
CA ARG A 214 -26.10 17.46 -0.97
C ARG A 214 -26.81 18.78 -1.26
N MET A 215 -27.48 19.34 -0.26
CA MET A 215 -28.15 20.65 -0.36
C MET A 215 -27.13 21.75 -0.65
N LEU A 216 -26.04 21.84 0.12
CA LEU A 216 -24.99 22.86 -0.10
C LEU A 216 -24.41 22.81 -1.52
N ILE A 217 -24.16 21.60 -2.03
CA ILE A 217 -23.60 21.42 -3.38
C ILE A 217 -24.65 21.71 -4.46
N ASN A 218 -25.89 21.28 -4.27
CA ASN A 218 -26.98 21.59 -5.21
C ASN A 218 -27.24 23.09 -5.28
N ASP A 219 -27.22 23.78 -4.15
CA ASP A 219 -27.40 25.24 -4.07
C ASP A 219 -26.26 25.95 -4.82
N ALA A 220 -25.00 25.51 -4.63
CA ALA A 220 -23.84 26.03 -5.36
C ALA A 220 -23.86 25.73 -6.87
N LEU A 221 -24.58 24.69 -7.28
CA LEU A 221 -24.78 24.31 -8.69
C LEU A 221 -25.98 25.01 -9.33
N THR A 222 -26.70 25.87 -8.61
CA THR A 222 -27.86 26.58 -9.15
C THR A 222 -27.44 27.48 -10.31
N GLY A 223 -28.01 27.25 -11.49
CA GLY A 223 -27.69 27.99 -12.72
C GLY A 223 -26.53 27.42 -13.54
N ALA A 224 -25.88 26.34 -13.09
CA ALA A 224 -24.89 25.62 -13.89
C ALA A 224 -25.57 24.75 -14.97
N PRO A 225 -24.92 24.56 -16.14
CA PRO A 225 -25.38 23.59 -17.14
C PRO A 225 -25.44 22.17 -16.57
N GLN A 226 -26.49 21.42 -16.94
CA GLN A 226 -26.76 20.10 -16.39
C GLN A 226 -25.60 19.10 -16.55
N ASP A 227 -24.89 19.13 -17.70
CA ASP A 227 -23.70 18.31 -17.94
C ASP A 227 -22.57 18.60 -16.93
N ILE A 228 -22.36 19.88 -16.57
CA ILE A 228 -21.34 20.27 -15.57
C ILE A 228 -21.79 19.84 -14.17
N SER A 229 -23.08 20.02 -13.84
CA SER A 229 -23.63 19.58 -12.57
C SER A 229 -23.53 18.07 -12.38
N GLU A 230 -23.82 17.28 -13.42
CA GLU A 230 -23.70 15.82 -13.39
C GLU A 230 -22.23 15.38 -13.29
N LYS A 231 -21.32 15.99 -14.04
CA LYS A 231 -19.87 15.74 -13.92
C LYS A 231 -19.35 16.04 -12.51
N LEU A 232 -19.76 17.15 -11.90
CA LEU A 232 -19.35 17.49 -10.53
C LEU A 232 -19.93 16.50 -9.52
N ARG A 233 -21.22 16.14 -9.63
CA ARG A 233 -21.84 15.15 -8.76
C ARG A 233 -21.15 13.79 -8.86
N CYS A 234 -20.87 13.32 -10.07
CA CYS A 234 -20.10 12.10 -10.31
C CYS A 234 -18.68 12.19 -9.71
N ALA A 235 -18.00 13.32 -9.87
CA ALA A 235 -16.68 13.53 -9.29
C ALA A 235 -16.70 13.52 -7.75
N VAL A 236 -17.68 14.18 -7.12
CA VAL A 236 -17.85 14.18 -5.66
C VAL A 236 -18.16 12.77 -5.14
N LEU A 237 -19.04 12.04 -5.81
CA LEU A 237 -19.36 10.64 -5.48
C LEU A 237 -18.14 9.72 -5.65
N ALA A 238 -17.27 10.00 -6.61
CA ALA A 238 -16.03 9.25 -6.82
C ALA A 238 -14.94 9.54 -5.76
N ILE A 239 -14.96 10.72 -5.14
CA ILE A 239 -13.95 11.17 -4.18
C ILE A 239 -14.35 10.85 -2.74
N GLU A 240 -15.62 10.99 -2.37
CA GLU A 240 -16.01 10.87 -0.97
C GLU A 240 -16.30 9.42 -0.55
N HIS A 241 -15.71 9.01 0.57
CA HIS A 241 -16.02 7.77 1.28
C HIS A 241 -17.48 7.70 1.80
N VAL A 242 -18.37 8.61 1.40
CA VAL A 242 -19.77 8.69 1.84
C VAL A 242 -20.55 7.43 1.51
N ALA A 243 -20.13 6.67 0.49
CA ALA A 243 -20.70 5.37 0.19
C ALA A 243 -20.13 4.22 1.03
N ALA A 244 -19.00 4.37 1.73
CA ALA A 244 -18.28 3.23 2.32
C ALA A 244 -19.10 2.44 3.36
N GLY A 245 -19.82 3.15 4.24
CA GLY A 245 -20.72 2.50 5.21
C GLY A 245 -21.96 1.87 4.58
N ARG A 246 -22.41 2.37 3.43
CA ARG A 246 -23.53 1.77 2.69
C ARG A 246 -23.07 0.57 1.86
N ARG A 247 -21.98 0.71 1.12
CA ARG A 247 -21.24 -0.36 0.44
C ARG A 247 -21.01 -1.55 1.34
N PHE A 248 -20.50 -1.29 2.55
CA PHE A 248 -20.33 -2.31 3.58
C PHE A 248 -21.63 -3.07 3.87
N ARG A 249 -22.74 -2.36 4.11
CA ARG A 249 -24.04 -2.98 4.43
C ARG A 249 -24.62 -3.76 3.25
N GLU A 250 -24.60 -3.18 2.06
CA GLU A 250 -25.14 -3.83 0.86
C GLU A 250 -24.32 -5.06 0.49
N PHE A 251 -22.99 -4.98 0.57
CA PHE A 251 -22.11 -6.12 0.37
C PHE A 251 -22.41 -7.24 1.38
N VAL A 252 -22.60 -6.91 2.66
CA VAL A 252 -23.00 -7.89 3.68
C VAL A 252 -24.34 -8.53 3.32
N HIS A 253 -25.37 -7.74 2.99
CA HIS A 253 -26.69 -8.29 2.66
C HIS A 253 -26.65 -9.19 1.43
N ASP A 254 -25.87 -8.84 0.41
CA ASP A 254 -25.68 -9.66 -0.78
C ASP A 254 -24.95 -10.98 -0.47
N HIS A 255 -23.97 -10.95 0.44
CA HIS A 255 -23.13 -12.10 0.78
C HIS A 255 -23.58 -12.85 2.03
N LEU A 256 -24.80 -12.63 2.53
CA LEU A 256 -25.39 -13.44 3.60
C LEU A 256 -26.27 -14.55 2.99
N PRO A 257 -25.85 -15.82 3.05
CA PRO A 257 -26.64 -16.91 2.49
C PRO A 257 -27.94 -17.12 3.28
N SER A 258 -28.95 -17.72 2.64
CA SER A 258 -30.23 -18.00 3.31
C SER A 258 -30.10 -18.92 4.52
N SER A 259 -29.04 -19.74 4.60
CA SER A 259 -28.71 -20.59 5.75
C SER A 259 -28.42 -19.78 7.02
N PHE A 260 -27.90 -18.55 6.89
CA PHE A 260 -27.57 -17.66 8.00
C PHE A 260 -28.78 -17.37 8.90
N TYR A 261 -29.97 -17.23 8.31
CA TYR A 261 -31.23 -16.95 9.01
C TYR A 261 -32.04 -18.22 9.30
N ARG A 262 -31.50 -19.40 9.00
CA ARG A 262 -32.21 -20.69 9.08
C ARG A 262 -31.40 -21.68 9.90
N GLY A 263 -30.75 -22.65 9.25
CA GLY A 263 -30.01 -23.72 9.92
C GLY A 263 -28.90 -23.20 10.84
N GLU A 264 -28.15 -22.18 10.42
CA GLU A 264 -27.08 -21.59 11.25
C GLU A 264 -27.65 -20.79 12.44
N ALA A 265 -28.83 -20.19 12.28
CA ALA A 265 -29.49 -19.43 13.35
C ALA A 265 -30.10 -20.34 14.42
N ALA A 266 -30.52 -21.56 14.06
CA ALA A 266 -31.15 -22.51 14.99
C ALA A 266 -30.20 -22.93 16.13
N GLU A 267 -28.89 -22.94 15.89
CA GLU A 267 -27.86 -23.29 16.87
C GLU A 267 -27.37 -22.08 17.69
N GLN A 268 -27.82 -20.87 17.36
CA GLN A 268 -27.34 -19.63 17.96
C GLN A 268 -28.40 -18.99 18.88
N GLN A 269 -27.95 -18.61 20.08
CA GLN A 269 -28.80 -17.90 21.04
C GLN A 269 -29.08 -16.47 20.55
N ASP A 270 -30.35 -16.06 20.54
CA ASP A 270 -30.80 -14.73 20.11
C ASP A 270 -30.16 -14.28 18.78
N ALA A 271 -30.29 -15.14 17.76
CA ALA A 271 -29.76 -14.90 16.43
C ALA A 271 -30.32 -13.60 15.80
N ALA A 272 -29.46 -12.82 15.13
CA ALA A 272 -29.86 -11.57 14.52
C ALA A 272 -30.91 -11.79 13.42
N GLY A 273 -32.08 -11.18 13.59
CA GLY A 273 -33.11 -11.14 12.57
C GLY A 273 -32.75 -10.19 11.42
N LYS A 274 -33.27 -10.47 10.22
CA LYS A 274 -33.00 -9.64 9.02
C LYS A 274 -33.41 -8.17 9.20
N GLY A 275 -34.49 -7.90 9.93
CA GLY A 275 -34.99 -6.53 10.16
C GLY A 275 -34.06 -5.69 11.03
N ASP A 276 -33.50 -6.27 12.09
CA ASP A 276 -32.61 -5.55 13.02
C ASP A 276 -31.17 -5.45 12.48
N LEU A 277 -30.77 -6.40 11.63
CA LEU A 277 -29.40 -6.49 11.14
C LEU A 277 -28.96 -5.25 10.35
N ASP A 278 -29.84 -4.63 9.55
CA ASP A 278 -29.46 -3.41 8.81
C ASP A 278 -29.05 -2.26 9.75
N THR A 279 -29.83 -2.06 10.81
CA THR A 279 -29.52 -1.06 11.84
C THR A 279 -28.25 -1.42 12.59
N ALA A 280 -28.08 -2.70 12.95
CA ALA A 280 -26.93 -3.16 13.71
C ALA A 280 -25.62 -3.08 12.91
N LEU A 281 -25.66 -3.34 11.59
CA LEU A 281 -24.50 -3.17 10.69
C LEU A 281 -24.11 -1.70 10.52
N LYS A 282 -25.11 -0.81 10.44
CA LYS A 282 -24.85 0.64 10.41
C LYS A 282 -24.11 1.08 11.67
N ILE A 283 -24.59 0.66 12.84
CA ILE A 283 -23.96 0.98 14.13
C ILE A 283 -22.56 0.38 14.21
N ALA A 284 -22.37 -0.87 13.78
CA ALA A 284 -21.06 -1.51 13.77
C ALA A 284 -20.03 -0.73 12.93
N TYR A 285 -20.43 -0.27 11.74
CA TYR A 285 -19.59 0.57 10.89
C TYR A 285 -19.29 1.92 11.55
N ASP A 286 -20.30 2.59 12.12
CA ASP A 286 -20.14 3.89 12.80
C ASP A 286 -19.20 3.79 14.01
N LEU A 287 -19.32 2.72 14.81
CA LEU A 287 -18.43 2.45 15.95
C LEU A 287 -16.99 2.26 15.49
N ARG A 288 -16.76 1.43 14.46
CA ARG A 288 -15.44 1.25 13.87
C ARG A 288 -14.87 2.55 13.32
N SER A 289 -15.67 3.32 12.58
CA SER A 289 -15.24 4.59 11.97
C SER A 289 -14.79 5.60 13.02
N LYS A 290 -15.59 5.79 14.09
CA LYS A 290 -15.24 6.66 15.21
C LYS A 290 -14.00 6.17 15.97
N HIS A 291 -13.84 4.85 16.13
CA HIS A 291 -12.64 4.31 16.76
C HIS A 291 -11.38 4.64 15.93
N VAL A 292 -11.41 4.43 14.61
CA VAL A 292 -10.24 4.69 13.73
C VAL A 292 -9.92 6.19 13.62
N HIS A 293 -10.91 7.06 13.53
CA HIS A 293 -10.68 8.48 13.27
C HIS A 293 -10.53 9.34 14.52
N THR A 294 -11.17 8.96 15.62
CA THR A 294 -11.17 9.77 16.86
C THR A 294 -10.80 8.97 18.10
N LEU A 295 -10.41 7.70 17.97
CA LEU A 295 -10.12 6.79 19.10
C LEU A 295 -11.29 6.74 20.10
N ALA A 296 -12.52 6.84 19.59
CA ALA A 296 -13.71 6.77 20.44
C ALA A 296 -13.82 5.34 21.03
N PRO A 297 -14.10 5.22 22.35
CA PRO A 297 -14.26 3.93 22.97
C PRO A 297 -15.55 3.24 22.52
N LEU A 298 -15.59 1.91 22.65
CA LEU A 298 -16.84 1.16 22.46
C LEU A 298 -17.86 1.52 23.56
N PRO A 299 -19.17 1.41 23.27
CA PRO A 299 -20.21 1.54 24.28
C PRO A 299 -19.92 0.67 25.51
N PRO A 300 -20.04 1.20 26.74
CA PRO A 300 -19.73 0.45 27.96
C PRO A 300 -20.49 -0.87 28.08
N ASN A 301 -21.70 -0.95 27.55
CA ASN A 301 -22.52 -2.16 27.54
C ASN A 301 -21.87 -3.29 26.72
N LEU A 302 -21.31 -3.00 25.55
CA LEU A 302 -20.60 -3.99 24.74
C LEU A 302 -19.32 -4.46 25.44
N LYS A 303 -18.67 -3.57 26.20
CA LYS A 303 -17.43 -3.88 26.92
C LYS A 303 -17.67 -4.60 28.24
N GLY A 304 -18.74 -4.26 28.96
CA GLY A 304 -19.00 -4.73 30.32
C GLY A 304 -19.91 -5.95 30.40
N ILE A 305 -20.69 -6.25 29.36
CA ILE A 305 -21.68 -7.33 29.35
C ILE A 305 -21.23 -8.39 28.33
N PRO A 306 -20.39 -9.37 28.74
CA PRO A 306 -20.06 -10.48 27.87
C PRO A 306 -21.31 -11.31 27.59
N THR A 307 -21.55 -11.60 26.32
CA THR A 307 -22.72 -12.35 25.86
C THR A 307 -22.41 -13.15 24.61
N HIS A 308 -23.14 -14.25 24.44
CA HIS A 308 -23.12 -15.08 23.23
C HIS A 308 -24.31 -14.78 22.30
N ASN A 309 -25.07 -13.72 22.56
CA ASN A 309 -26.13 -13.27 21.68
C ASN A 309 -25.55 -12.53 20.47
N ASP A 310 -26.22 -12.55 19.32
CA ASP A 310 -25.74 -11.76 18.17
C ASP A 310 -25.90 -10.25 18.39
N LEU A 311 -26.97 -9.87 19.10
CA LEU A 311 -27.38 -8.49 19.30
C LEU A 311 -27.46 -8.16 20.80
N LEU A 312 -27.08 -6.93 21.12
CA LEU A 312 -27.33 -6.27 22.40
C LEU A 312 -28.07 -4.96 22.13
N VAL A 313 -29.06 -4.63 22.95
CA VAL A 313 -29.73 -3.33 22.87
C VAL A 313 -28.89 -2.30 23.63
N VAL A 314 -28.35 -1.32 22.91
CA VAL A 314 -27.59 -0.19 23.46
C VAL A 314 -28.33 1.08 23.07
N ASP A 315 -28.72 1.89 24.07
CA ASP A 315 -29.50 3.12 23.89
C ASP A 315 -30.75 2.92 23.01
N GLY A 316 -31.46 1.80 23.21
CA GLY A 316 -32.67 1.43 22.47
C GLY A 316 -32.43 0.95 21.03
N LYS A 317 -31.18 0.73 20.61
CA LYS A 317 -30.84 0.28 19.25
C LYS A 317 -30.17 -1.10 19.24
N PRO A 318 -30.52 -1.98 18.27
CA PRO A 318 -29.86 -3.27 18.13
C PRO A 318 -28.41 -3.06 17.69
N THR A 319 -27.47 -3.56 18.48
CA THR A 319 -26.03 -3.40 18.23
C THR A 319 -25.37 -4.78 18.18
N LEU A 320 -24.58 -5.05 17.13
CA LEU A 320 -23.86 -6.31 16.99
C LEU A 320 -22.85 -6.47 18.13
N THR A 321 -22.86 -7.65 18.76
CA THR A 321 -21.85 -8.09 19.74
C THR A 321 -20.63 -8.66 18.99
N ILE A 322 -19.58 -9.06 19.73
CA ILE A 322 -18.44 -9.79 19.14
C ILE A 322 -18.89 -11.11 18.50
N GLN A 323 -19.74 -11.88 19.19
CA GLN A 323 -20.28 -13.13 18.67
C GLN A 323 -21.07 -12.90 17.37
N GLY A 324 -21.99 -11.94 17.37
CA GLY A 324 -22.82 -11.65 16.19
C GLY A 324 -21.98 -11.16 15.02
N LEU A 325 -21.04 -10.24 15.27
CA LEU A 325 -20.17 -9.71 14.25
C LEU A 325 -19.21 -10.77 13.68
N ALA A 326 -18.68 -11.67 14.52
CA ALA A 326 -17.87 -12.79 14.08
C ALA A 326 -18.68 -13.76 13.19
N ARG A 327 -19.94 -14.05 13.56
CA ARG A 327 -20.83 -14.88 12.73
C ARG A 327 -21.08 -14.24 11.37
N VAL A 328 -21.45 -12.95 11.34
CA VAL A 328 -21.66 -12.19 10.09
C VAL A 328 -20.39 -12.19 9.23
N ALA A 329 -19.25 -11.80 9.80
CA ALA A 329 -18.00 -11.71 9.07
C ALA A 329 -17.60 -13.05 8.45
N ARG A 330 -17.72 -14.13 9.24
CA ARG A 330 -17.45 -15.47 8.75
C ARG A 330 -18.37 -15.86 7.59
N SER A 331 -19.68 -15.70 7.74
CA SER A 331 -20.63 -16.12 6.70
C SER A 331 -20.41 -15.34 5.40
N VAL A 332 -20.13 -14.04 5.49
CA VAL A 332 -19.80 -13.19 4.33
C VAL A 332 -18.50 -13.63 3.65
N ILE A 333 -17.43 -13.88 4.41
CA ILE A 333 -16.15 -14.35 3.86
C ILE A 333 -16.32 -15.72 3.19
N CYS A 334 -17.05 -16.64 3.83
CA CYS A 334 -17.33 -17.96 3.25
C CYS A 334 -18.10 -17.86 1.93
N GLU A 335 -19.16 -17.04 1.91
CA GLU A 335 -19.98 -16.85 0.71
C GLU A 335 -19.20 -16.18 -0.42
N PHE A 336 -18.36 -15.19 -0.11
CA PHE A 336 -17.46 -14.56 -1.08
C PHE A 336 -16.53 -15.56 -1.76
N VAL A 337 -15.94 -16.49 -1.01
CA VAL A 337 -15.10 -17.55 -1.57
C VAL A 337 -15.93 -18.53 -2.39
N ASN A 338 -17.12 -18.93 -1.91
CA ASN A 338 -18.00 -19.85 -2.62
C ASN A 338 -18.48 -19.31 -3.98
N ARG A 339 -18.78 -18.01 -4.05
CA ARG A 339 -19.18 -17.32 -5.30
C ARG A 339 -18.01 -17.04 -6.24
N SER A 340 -16.77 -17.18 -5.79
CA SER A 340 -15.61 -16.90 -6.63
C SER A 340 -15.50 -17.92 -7.77
N GLU A 341 -15.26 -17.44 -8.99
CA GLU A 341 -14.95 -18.31 -10.13
C GLU A 341 -13.55 -18.91 -9.99
N ASN A 342 -13.43 -20.20 -10.30
CA ASN A 342 -12.14 -20.88 -10.30
C ASN A 342 -11.47 -20.69 -11.67
N VAL A 343 -10.19 -20.32 -11.63
CA VAL A 343 -9.34 -20.16 -12.80
C VAL A 343 -8.17 -21.12 -12.67
N ASP A 344 -7.91 -21.93 -13.70
CA ASP A 344 -6.85 -22.94 -13.64
C ASP A 344 -5.44 -22.36 -13.81
N ARG A 345 -5.27 -21.41 -14.74
CA ARG A 345 -4.03 -20.67 -14.98
C ARG A 345 -4.31 -19.18 -15.12
N ASP A 346 -3.45 -18.36 -14.52
CA ASP A 346 -3.62 -16.91 -14.46
C ASP A 346 -2.26 -16.23 -14.75
N ILE A 347 -2.27 -15.10 -15.46
CA ILE A 347 -1.05 -14.37 -15.84
C ILE A 347 -0.85 -13.23 -14.84
N TYR A 348 0.09 -13.42 -13.92
CA TYR A 348 0.35 -12.45 -12.85
C TYR A 348 1.84 -12.45 -12.47
N ASP A 349 2.43 -11.26 -12.35
CA ASP A 349 3.80 -11.11 -11.84
C ASP A 349 3.80 -11.22 -10.31
N PHE A 350 4.07 -12.43 -9.83
CA PHE A 350 4.07 -12.74 -8.40
C PHE A 350 5.42 -12.50 -7.72
N TRP A 351 6.49 -12.19 -8.46
CA TRP A 351 7.83 -12.03 -7.90
C TRP A 351 7.94 -10.94 -6.81
N PRO A 352 7.25 -9.79 -6.89
CA PRO A 352 7.26 -8.80 -5.83
C PRO A 352 6.70 -9.29 -4.49
N GLU A 353 5.91 -10.37 -4.50
CA GLU A 353 5.28 -10.93 -3.30
C GLU A 353 6.06 -12.09 -2.68
N VAL A 354 7.09 -12.61 -3.35
CA VAL A 354 7.87 -13.72 -2.82
C VAL A 354 8.69 -13.23 -1.62
N PRO A 355 8.50 -13.82 -0.42
CA PRO A 355 9.23 -13.43 0.79
C PRO A 355 10.76 -13.48 0.60
N GLY A 356 11.45 -12.58 1.31
CA GLY A 356 12.91 -12.51 1.30
C GLY A 356 13.51 -11.80 0.07
N ARG A 357 12.69 -11.33 -0.88
CA ARG A 357 13.17 -10.50 -1.99
C ARG A 357 13.21 -9.04 -1.60
N LEU A 358 14.40 -8.46 -1.65
CA LEU A 358 14.61 -7.02 -1.53
C LEU A 358 14.98 -6.46 -2.90
N THR A 359 14.20 -5.49 -3.38
CA THR A 359 14.58 -4.70 -4.54
C THR A 359 15.31 -3.46 -4.04
N MET A 360 16.60 -3.36 -4.37
CA MET A 360 17.41 -2.20 -4.01
C MET A 360 17.70 -1.39 -5.25
N GLN A 361 17.54 -0.07 -5.15
CA GLN A 361 18.01 0.82 -6.20
C GLN A 361 19.53 0.88 -6.14
N MET A 362 20.19 0.31 -7.15
CA MET A 362 21.65 0.41 -7.27
C MET A 362 22.06 1.86 -7.50
N SER A 363 23.24 2.21 -6.99
CA SER A 363 23.81 3.54 -7.19
C SER A 363 23.88 3.88 -8.70
N PRO A 364 23.55 5.12 -9.11
CA PRO A 364 23.54 5.50 -10.52
C PRO A 364 24.82 5.17 -11.28
N VAL A 365 26.00 5.20 -10.63
CA VAL A 365 27.29 4.78 -11.22
C VAL A 365 27.27 3.37 -11.86
N MET A 366 26.37 2.48 -11.41
CA MET A 366 26.30 1.10 -11.91
C MET A 366 25.50 0.95 -13.20
N TRP A 367 24.68 1.93 -13.58
CA TRP A 367 23.73 1.79 -14.69
C TRP A 367 23.61 3.02 -15.59
N ILE A 368 24.03 4.20 -15.13
CA ILE A 368 23.84 5.48 -15.85
C ILE A 368 24.56 5.52 -17.20
N THR A 369 25.59 4.71 -17.41
CA THR A 369 26.37 4.64 -18.66
C THR A 369 25.78 3.67 -19.69
N ASN A 370 24.77 2.87 -19.31
CA ASN A 370 24.20 1.83 -20.17
C ASN A 370 23.23 2.42 -21.21
N GLY A 371 23.77 2.80 -22.38
CA GLY A 371 22.97 3.32 -23.49
C GLY A 371 21.99 2.31 -24.11
N GLN A 372 22.14 1.01 -23.88
CA GLN A 372 21.20 -0.01 -24.40
C GLN A 372 19.89 -0.03 -23.60
N SER A 373 19.97 0.16 -22.29
CA SER A 373 18.82 0.25 -21.39
C SER A 373 18.14 1.61 -21.39
N TYR A 374 18.70 2.61 -22.09
CA TYR A 374 18.13 3.95 -22.13
C TYR A 374 16.94 4.04 -23.10
N THR A 375 15.76 4.36 -22.55
CA THR A 375 14.53 4.58 -23.30
C THR A 375 13.91 5.95 -22.99
N VAL A 376 12.95 6.40 -23.80
CA VAL A 376 12.19 7.65 -23.54
C VAL A 376 11.48 7.62 -22.17
N LYS A 377 11.04 6.44 -21.72
CA LYS A 377 10.39 6.27 -20.41
C LYS A 377 11.37 6.47 -19.25
N ASP A 378 12.64 6.12 -19.46
CA ASP A 378 13.69 6.16 -18.45
C ASP A 378 14.44 7.50 -18.43
N ALA A 379 14.16 8.42 -19.37
CA ALA A 379 14.86 9.69 -19.50
C ALA A 379 14.91 10.50 -18.18
N ARG A 380 13.79 10.52 -17.43
CA ARG A 380 13.72 11.17 -16.11
C ARG A 380 14.58 10.46 -15.05
N LEU A 381 14.58 9.12 -15.06
CA LEU A 381 15.39 8.32 -14.15
C LEU A 381 16.88 8.61 -14.36
N TYR A 382 17.33 8.67 -15.61
CA TYR A 382 18.71 9.00 -15.94
C TYR A 382 19.06 10.44 -15.57
N LEU A 383 18.20 11.42 -15.86
CA LEU A 383 18.42 12.80 -15.44
C LEU A 383 18.58 12.91 -13.91
N ASN A 384 17.65 12.32 -13.15
CA ASN A 384 17.73 12.32 -11.68
C ASN A 384 18.98 11.57 -11.17
N GLY A 385 19.34 10.44 -11.80
CA GLY A 385 20.52 9.65 -11.46
C GLY A 385 21.83 10.43 -11.67
N TYR A 386 21.94 11.11 -12.82
CA TYR A 386 23.09 11.95 -13.13
C TYR A 386 23.20 13.13 -12.16
N LEU A 387 22.09 13.84 -11.89
CA LEU A 387 22.05 14.91 -10.89
C LEU A 387 22.44 14.40 -9.51
N SER A 388 22.02 13.21 -9.09
CA SER A 388 22.45 12.65 -7.81
C SER A 388 23.96 12.42 -7.75
N MET A 389 24.57 11.94 -8.85
CA MET A 389 26.02 11.77 -8.93
C MET A 389 26.75 13.11 -8.94
N PHE A 390 26.21 14.08 -9.66
CA PHE A 390 26.76 15.42 -9.78
C PHE A 390 26.70 16.19 -8.45
N ALA A 391 25.57 16.11 -7.74
CA ALA A 391 25.43 16.65 -6.40
C ALA A 391 26.44 16.00 -5.43
N ASN A 392 26.66 14.68 -5.52
CA ASN A 392 27.67 14.02 -4.70
C ASN A 392 29.10 14.47 -5.06
N ALA A 393 29.41 14.61 -6.35
CA ALA A 393 30.69 15.08 -6.85
C ALA A 393 31.00 16.49 -6.33
N TRP A 394 30.02 17.40 -6.41
CA TRP A 394 30.10 18.69 -5.72
C TRP A 394 30.30 18.46 -4.24
N LEU A 395 29.33 17.95 -3.48
CA LEU A 395 29.41 17.89 -2.01
C LEU A 395 30.69 17.25 -1.42
N THR A 396 31.33 16.33 -2.14
CA THR A 396 32.57 15.66 -1.72
C THR A 396 33.85 16.25 -2.32
N GLY A 397 33.76 17.11 -3.34
CA GLY A 397 34.89 17.61 -4.11
C GLY A 397 35.55 16.55 -5.00
N VAL A 398 34.95 15.37 -5.16
CA VAL A 398 35.47 14.28 -6.00
C VAL A 398 34.98 14.49 -7.43
N PRO A 399 35.88 14.60 -8.44
CA PRO A 399 35.48 14.82 -9.82
C PRO A 399 34.56 13.71 -10.36
N LEU A 400 33.56 14.10 -11.13
CA LEU A 400 32.66 13.17 -11.81
C LEU A 400 33.34 12.58 -13.05
N SER A 401 33.78 11.32 -12.98
CA SER A 401 34.54 10.64 -14.05
C SER A 401 33.70 9.70 -14.94
N THR A 402 32.41 9.99 -15.11
CA THR A 402 31.46 9.07 -15.76
C THR A 402 31.35 9.27 -17.26
N ASP A 403 31.62 8.23 -18.06
CA ASP A 403 31.50 8.28 -19.53
C ASP A 403 30.05 8.11 -19.99
N MET A 404 29.42 9.20 -20.40
CA MET A 404 28.03 9.25 -20.85
C MET A 404 27.87 9.17 -22.38
N ARG A 405 28.95 8.97 -23.17
CA ARG A 405 28.92 9.06 -24.64
C ARG A 405 27.88 8.14 -25.29
N GLN A 406 27.71 6.93 -24.79
CA GLN A 406 26.72 5.98 -25.32
C GLN A 406 25.28 6.47 -25.11
N VAL A 407 25.01 7.07 -23.95
CA VAL A 407 23.69 7.63 -23.62
C VAL A 407 23.42 8.89 -24.43
N LEU A 408 24.41 9.78 -24.58
CA LEU A 408 24.27 10.98 -25.42
C LEU A 408 23.94 10.62 -26.87
N LYS A 409 24.64 9.63 -27.45
CA LYS A 409 24.34 9.13 -28.79
C LYS A 409 22.92 8.54 -28.89
N LYS A 410 22.46 7.85 -27.83
CA LYS A 410 21.10 7.31 -27.78
C LYS A 410 20.06 8.42 -27.69
N ILE A 411 20.32 9.49 -26.94
CA ILE A 411 19.47 10.69 -26.86
C ILE A 411 19.33 11.33 -28.24
N GLU A 412 20.43 11.51 -28.98
CA GLU A 412 20.40 12.10 -30.33
C GLU A 412 19.51 11.34 -31.31
N GLN A 413 19.41 10.01 -31.14
CA GLN A 413 18.51 9.15 -31.91
C GLN A 413 17.06 9.31 -31.44
N LEU A 414 16.80 9.14 -30.15
CA LEU A 414 15.44 9.10 -29.60
C LEU A 414 14.72 10.45 -29.65
N VAL A 415 15.44 11.56 -29.48
CA VAL A 415 14.83 12.91 -29.49
C VAL A 415 14.20 13.21 -30.85
N ARG A 416 14.81 12.75 -31.96
CA ARG A 416 14.29 12.95 -33.33
C ARG A 416 12.93 12.26 -33.54
N ASP A 417 12.77 11.07 -32.96
CA ASP A 417 11.57 10.24 -33.12
C ASP A 417 10.48 10.56 -32.08
N THR A 418 10.82 11.34 -31.05
CA THR A 418 9.90 11.65 -29.94
C THR A 418 9.04 12.86 -30.27
N LYS A 419 7.76 12.63 -30.61
CA LYS A 419 6.83 13.69 -31.03
C LYS A 419 6.43 14.69 -29.94
N LYS A 420 6.43 14.28 -28.66
CA LYS A 420 5.92 15.09 -27.56
C LYS A 420 7.04 15.91 -26.91
N PRO A 421 6.96 17.26 -26.86
CA PRO A 421 7.97 18.10 -26.20
C PRO A 421 8.27 17.66 -24.76
N ARG A 422 7.23 17.40 -23.96
CA ARG A 422 7.36 16.96 -22.56
C ARG A 422 8.20 15.69 -22.33
N ASP A 423 8.28 14.83 -23.34
CA ASP A 423 9.03 13.57 -23.26
C ASP A 423 10.49 13.79 -23.77
N ARG A 424 10.72 14.88 -24.54
CA ARG A 424 12.05 15.31 -25.00
C ARG A 424 12.82 16.11 -23.94
N LEU A 425 12.13 16.95 -23.15
CA LEU A 425 12.76 17.86 -22.18
C LEU A 425 13.73 17.18 -21.20
N PRO A 426 13.40 16.01 -20.59
CA PRO A 426 14.35 15.34 -19.70
C PRO A 426 15.61 14.86 -20.42
N MET A 427 15.48 14.45 -21.68
CA MET A 427 16.60 14.02 -22.51
C MET A 427 17.50 15.21 -22.87
N LEU A 428 16.90 16.33 -23.26
CA LEU A 428 17.62 17.55 -23.61
C LEU A 428 18.34 18.17 -22.40
N ALA A 429 17.70 18.22 -21.23
CA ALA A 429 18.33 18.69 -20.01
C ALA A 429 19.49 17.80 -19.58
N LEU A 430 19.34 16.47 -19.64
CA LEU A 430 20.45 15.56 -19.38
C LEU A 430 21.60 15.80 -20.36
N TYR A 431 21.30 15.96 -21.65
CA TYR A 431 22.29 16.22 -22.68
C TYR A 431 23.08 17.51 -22.42
N TYR A 432 22.37 18.59 -22.04
CA TYR A 432 22.99 19.86 -21.71
C TYR A 432 23.88 19.79 -20.47
N ILE A 433 23.38 19.24 -19.36
CA ILE A 433 24.10 19.20 -18.07
C ILE A 433 25.33 18.29 -18.17
N VAL A 434 25.23 17.18 -18.91
CA VAL A 434 26.43 16.38 -19.23
C VAL A 434 27.39 17.19 -20.09
N GLY A 435 26.87 17.93 -21.07
CA GLY A 435 27.67 18.77 -21.96
C GLY A 435 28.47 19.86 -21.24
N THR A 436 27.90 20.48 -20.20
CA THR A 436 28.62 21.47 -19.37
C THR A 436 29.82 20.87 -18.63
N SER A 437 29.84 19.55 -18.43
CA SER A 437 30.96 18.82 -17.81
C SER A 437 31.94 18.20 -18.81
N CYS A 438 31.71 18.32 -20.12
CA CYS A 438 32.61 17.79 -21.15
C CYS A 438 33.78 18.75 -21.46
N PRO A 439 34.89 18.25 -22.04
CA PRO A 439 35.98 19.08 -22.55
C PRO A 439 35.52 20.09 -23.61
N VAL A 440 36.20 21.23 -23.69
CA VAL A 440 35.84 22.38 -24.57
C VAL A 440 35.73 21.98 -26.04
N GLU A 441 36.53 21.01 -26.48
CA GLU A 441 36.53 20.49 -27.86
C GLU A 441 35.20 19.83 -28.25
N SER A 442 34.41 19.38 -27.27
CA SER A 442 33.10 18.76 -27.49
C SER A 442 31.95 19.78 -27.46
N HIS A 443 32.19 21.01 -26.97
CA HIS A 443 31.14 22.01 -26.75
C HIS A 443 30.47 22.46 -28.05
N GLU A 444 31.23 22.64 -29.15
CA GLU A 444 30.68 23.08 -30.43
C GLU A 444 29.66 22.08 -30.99
N TYR A 445 30.00 20.78 -30.94
CA TYR A 445 29.13 19.70 -31.40
C TYR A 445 27.84 19.63 -30.57
N LEU A 446 27.97 19.64 -29.24
CA LEU A 446 26.85 19.56 -28.30
C LEU A 446 25.92 20.78 -28.46
N HIS A 447 26.49 21.97 -28.59
CA HIS A 447 25.76 23.21 -28.79
C HIS A 447 24.95 23.18 -30.10
N LYS A 448 25.56 22.71 -31.20
CA LYS A 448 24.87 22.57 -32.49
C LYS A 448 23.67 21.64 -32.41
N PHE A 449 23.75 20.55 -31.65
CA PHE A 449 22.61 19.65 -31.44
C PHE A 449 21.48 20.34 -30.66
N LEU A 450 21.80 21.03 -29.57
CA LEU A 450 20.80 21.70 -28.73
C LEU A 450 20.11 22.87 -29.45
N LEU A 451 20.82 23.62 -30.30
CA LEU A 451 20.24 24.69 -31.12
C LEU A 451 19.09 24.20 -32.00
N ALA A 452 19.16 22.97 -32.52
CA ALA A 452 18.09 22.39 -33.33
C ALA A 452 16.77 22.20 -32.55
N TYR A 453 16.82 22.20 -31.22
CA TYR A 453 15.67 22.04 -30.33
C TYR A 453 15.45 23.27 -29.44
N HIS A 454 16.00 24.43 -29.82
CA HIS A 454 15.91 25.68 -29.07
C HIS A 454 14.47 26.04 -28.67
N VAL A 455 13.49 25.85 -29.55
CA VAL A 455 12.08 26.18 -29.27
C VAL A 455 11.52 25.36 -28.10
N ASP A 456 11.82 24.06 -28.07
CA ASP A 456 11.38 23.20 -26.97
C ASP A 456 12.15 23.52 -25.69
N TYR A 457 13.46 23.74 -25.82
CA TYR A 457 14.36 23.90 -24.70
C TYR A 457 14.22 25.22 -23.95
N PHE A 458 13.91 26.33 -24.64
CA PHE A 458 13.68 27.65 -24.04
C PHE A 458 12.20 27.93 -23.74
N SER A 459 11.33 26.92 -23.85
CA SER A 459 9.96 27.03 -23.36
C SER A 459 9.93 26.86 -21.84
N PRO A 460 9.12 27.65 -21.10
CA PRO A 460 9.02 27.57 -19.65
C PRO A 460 8.72 26.14 -19.18
N SER A 461 9.69 25.54 -18.50
CA SER A 461 9.63 24.18 -17.96
C SER A 461 10.63 24.03 -16.82
N ILE A 462 10.45 23.03 -15.96
CA ILE A 462 11.35 22.83 -14.82
C ILE A 462 12.74 22.36 -15.30
N GLU A 463 12.80 21.60 -16.39
CA GLU A 463 14.04 21.17 -17.04
C GLU A 463 14.81 22.35 -17.65
N SER A 464 14.08 23.29 -18.28
CA SER A 464 14.69 24.52 -18.81
C SER A 464 15.15 25.46 -17.69
N LEU A 465 14.37 25.58 -16.60
CA LEU A 465 14.80 26.35 -15.43
C LEU A 465 16.07 25.77 -14.80
N LEU A 466 16.17 24.44 -14.74
CA LEU A 466 17.38 23.74 -14.29
C LEU A 466 18.57 24.06 -15.20
N ALA A 467 18.37 24.05 -16.52
CA ALA A 467 19.41 24.42 -17.47
C ALA A 467 19.92 25.85 -17.30
N HIS A 468 19.02 26.83 -17.17
CA HIS A 468 19.37 28.23 -16.92
C HIS A 468 20.17 28.40 -15.62
N MET A 469 19.82 27.65 -14.57
CA MET A 469 20.60 27.63 -13.33
C MET A 469 22.02 27.07 -13.54
N PHE A 470 22.19 26.05 -14.39
CA PHE A 470 23.53 25.56 -14.75
C PHE A 470 24.30 26.56 -15.62
N ALA A 471 23.62 27.24 -16.53
CA ALA A 471 24.19 28.25 -17.42
C ALA A 471 24.60 29.55 -16.71
N GLU A 472 24.03 29.81 -15.52
CA GLU A 472 24.07 31.13 -14.85
C GLU A 472 23.48 32.25 -15.72
N GLU A 473 22.51 31.90 -16.57
CA GLU A 473 21.83 32.81 -17.48
C GLU A 473 20.38 33.06 -17.04
N ASN A 474 19.94 34.31 -17.11
CA ASN A 474 18.56 34.65 -16.82
C ASN A 474 17.62 34.08 -17.89
N PRO A 475 16.50 33.45 -17.51
CA PRO A 475 15.50 33.00 -18.47
C PRO A 475 14.89 34.19 -19.21
N ASN A 476 14.40 33.95 -20.43
CA ASN A 476 13.74 34.96 -21.25
C ASN A 476 12.26 35.20 -20.85
N TRP A 477 11.78 34.56 -19.79
CA TRP A 477 10.44 34.71 -19.24
C TRP A 477 10.46 35.39 -17.86
N PRO A 478 9.31 35.94 -17.39
CA PRO A 478 9.24 36.67 -16.12
C PRO A 478 9.58 35.80 -14.89
N ALA A 479 10.14 36.42 -13.84
CA ALA A 479 10.46 35.75 -12.58
C ALA A 479 9.24 35.06 -11.93
N ASP A 480 8.03 35.59 -12.14
CA ASP A 480 6.77 34.95 -11.71
C ASP A 480 6.58 33.55 -12.29
N GLU A 481 6.95 33.36 -13.54
CA GLU A 481 6.80 32.06 -14.20
C GLU A 481 7.81 31.05 -13.66
N SER A 482 9.06 31.49 -13.38
CA SER A 482 10.06 30.67 -12.70
C SER A 482 9.62 30.23 -11.29
N GLU A 483 9.00 31.12 -10.52
CA GLU A 483 8.47 30.77 -9.19
C GLU A 483 7.30 29.78 -9.28
N LYS A 484 6.38 29.94 -10.25
CA LYS A 484 5.30 28.96 -10.48
C LYS A 484 5.85 27.58 -10.83
N LEU A 485 6.82 27.51 -11.74
CA LEU A 485 7.48 26.25 -12.12
C LEU A 485 8.14 25.58 -10.91
N LEU A 486 8.83 26.36 -10.07
CA LEU A 486 9.44 25.88 -8.83
C LEU A 486 8.38 25.35 -7.84
N VAL A 487 7.27 26.07 -7.66
CA VAL A 487 6.17 25.63 -6.78
C VAL A 487 5.55 24.34 -7.28
N GLU A 488 5.30 24.22 -8.58
CA GLU A 488 4.71 23.01 -9.17
C GLU A 488 5.67 21.82 -9.05
N TYR A 489 6.96 22.03 -9.32
CA TYR A 489 7.99 21.03 -9.08
C TYR A 489 7.99 20.55 -7.63
N MET A 490 7.98 21.46 -6.65
CA MET A 490 8.00 21.08 -5.23
C MET A 490 6.77 20.26 -4.82
N LYS A 491 5.60 20.52 -5.40
CA LYS A 491 4.39 19.72 -5.18
C LYS A 491 4.48 18.35 -5.82
N GLN A 492 5.04 18.28 -7.03
CA GLN A 492 5.06 17.05 -7.82
C GLN A 492 6.25 16.14 -7.54
N ARG A 493 7.36 16.62 -6.94
CA ARG A 493 8.68 15.96 -6.95
C ARG A 493 8.74 14.51 -6.45
N HIS A 494 7.76 14.07 -5.67
CA HIS A 494 7.68 12.70 -5.12
C HIS A 494 6.68 11.80 -5.85
N HIS A 495 6.07 12.29 -6.94
CA HIS A 495 5.14 11.51 -7.74
C HIS A 495 5.89 10.49 -8.61
N LYS A 496 5.29 9.33 -8.89
CA LYS A 496 5.93 8.20 -9.60
C LYS A 496 6.58 8.56 -10.93
N ASN A 497 6.09 9.60 -11.60
CA ASN A 497 6.55 10.05 -12.92
C ASN A 497 7.13 11.48 -12.91
N SER A 498 7.41 12.07 -11.75
CA SER A 498 7.94 13.44 -11.67
C SER A 498 9.47 13.47 -11.75
N HIS A 499 10.00 14.68 -11.89
CA HIS A 499 11.40 14.95 -11.62
C HIS A 499 11.68 14.95 -10.13
N ASN A 500 12.84 14.42 -9.73
CA ASN A 500 13.34 14.56 -8.37
C ASN A 500 14.83 14.86 -8.46
N PHE A 501 15.16 16.15 -8.49
CA PHE A 501 16.54 16.62 -8.59
C PHE A 501 17.31 16.47 -7.28
N GLY A 502 16.67 15.95 -6.23
CA GLY A 502 17.24 15.85 -4.89
C GLY A 502 17.22 17.18 -4.13
N PRO A 503 17.57 17.14 -2.84
CA PRO A 503 17.46 18.31 -1.97
C PRO A 503 18.52 19.38 -2.27
N PHE A 504 19.71 18.98 -2.73
CA PHE A 504 20.78 19.91 -3.12
C PHE A 504 20.33 20.80 -4.29
N PHE A 505 19.96 20.20 -5.42
CA PHE A 505 19.50 20.97 -6.57
C PHE A 505 18.13 21.60 -6.35
N GLY A 506 17.28 21.02 -5.50
CA GLY A 506 16.05 21.68 -5.05
C GLY A 506 16.33 23.01 -4.34
N ALA A 507 17.35 23.07 -3.47
CA ALA A 507 17.78 24.30 -2.82
C ALA A 507 18.48 25.26 -3.80
N ALA A 508 19.38 24.76 -4.64
CA ALA A 508 20.06 25.56 -5.67
C ALA A 508 19.05 26.25 -6.60
N LEU A 509 18.05 25.51 -7.10
CA LEU A 509 17.00 26.06 -7.96
C LEU A 509 16.14 27.10 -7.21
N THR A 510 15.91 26.89 -5.91
CA THR A 510 15.18 27.85 -5.07
C THR A 510 15.99 29.15 -4.90
N LEU A 511 17.30 29.06 -4.68
CA LEU A 511 18.21 30.22 -4.60
C LEU A 511 18.31 30.95 -5.94
N PHE A 512 18.36 30.21 -7.06
CA PHE A 512 18.35 30.79 -8.40
C PHE A 512 17.09 31.62 -8.64
N VAL A 513 15.91 31.11 -8.30
CA VAL A 513 14.66 31.88 -8.41
C VAL A 513 14.65 33.06 -7.42
N ALA A 514 15.25 32.92 -6.23
CA ALA A 514 15.40 34.02 -5.29
C ALA A 514 16.25 35.16 -5.87
N GLU A 515 17.31 34.84 -6.63
CA GLU A 515 18.14 35.84 -7.31
C GLU A 515 17.34 36.58 -8.40
N LEU A 516 16.51 35.87 -9.18
CA LEU A 516 15.64 36.51 -10.16
C LEU A 516 14.67 37.52 -9.51
N ARG A 517 14.14 37.19 -8.31
CA ARG A 517 13.30 38.10 -7.51
C ARG A 517 14.07 39.29 -6.98
N ARG A 518 15.29 39.07 -6.47
CA ARG A 518 16.17 40.14 -6.03
C ARG A 518 16.49 41.11 -7.17
N ALA A 519 16.85 40.59 -8.35
CA ALA A 519 17.21 41.39 -9.52
C ALA A 519 16.04 42.23 -10.06
N THR A 520 14.80 41.79 -9.82
CA THR A 520 13.58 42.53 -10.17
C THR A 520 13.09 43.47 -9.07
N GLY A 521 13.79 43.53 -7.92
CA GLY A 521 13.48 44.42 -6.79
C GLY A 521 12.47 43.86 -5.79
N ASP A 522 12.02 42.61 -5.93
CA ASP A 522 11.09 41.95 -5.00
C ASP A 522 11.85 41.30 -3.83
N GLU A 523 12.35 42.13 -2.92
CA GLU A 523 13.05 41.66 -1.72
C GLU A 523 12.20 40.74 -0.82
N PRO A 524 10.90 41.02 -0.56
CA PRO A 524 10.08 40.11 0.25
C PRO A 524 9.98 38.71 -0.35
N ALA A 525 9.80 38.57 -1.67
CA ALA A 525 9.78 37.26 -2.31
C ALA A 525 11.14 36.56 -2.26
N CYS A 526 12.23 37.31 -2.47
CA CYS A 526 13.58 36.78 -2.35
C CYS A 526 13.83 36.18 -0.95
N ARG A 527 13.53 36.92 0.13
CA ARG A 527 13.71 36.46 1.51
C ARG A 527 12.90 35.18 1.79
N ARG A 528 11.64 35.14 1.35
CA ARG A 528 10.77 33.95 1.48
C ARG A 528 11.38 32.73 0.78
N LEU A 529 11.93 32.90 -0.42
CA LEU A 529 12.55 31.81 -1.17
C LEU A 529 13.85 31.33 -0.51
N VAL A 530 14.68 32.22 0.04
CA VAL A 530 15.88 31.82 0.79
C VAL A 530 15.52 30.99 2.03
N THR A 531 14.53 31.41 2.82
CA THR A 531 14.02 30.61 3.95
C THR A 531 13.54 29.24 3.49
N LYS A 532 12.78 29.18 2.38
CA LYS A 532 12.32 27.92 1.80
C LYS A 532 13.48 27.03 1.33
N ALA A 533 14.58 27.60 0.84
CA ALA A 533 15.78 26.84 0.48
C ALA A 533 16.43 26.19 1.73
N VAL A 534 16.51 26.93 2.85
CA VAL A 534 16.97 26.40 4.15
C VAL A 534 16.08 25.26 4.63
N GLU A 535 14.76 25.44 4.62
CA GLU A 535 13.80 24.42 5.05
C GLU A 535 13.87 23.15 4.19
N ASN A 536 14.11 23.30 2.88
CA ASN A 536 14.24 22.18 1.95
C ASN A 536 15.60 21.45 2.05
N PHE A 537 16.65 22.14 2.51
CA PHE A 537 17.98 21.57 2.64
C PHE A 537 18.70 22.04 3.91
N PRO A 538 18.17 21.67 5.08
CA PRO A 538 18.57 22.27 6.35
C PRO A 538 19.94 21.83 6.83
N LYS A 539 20.61 20.88 6.17
CA LYS A 539 21.88 20.31 6.62
C LYS A 539 23.07 21.26 6.46
N PHE A 540 23.00 22.23 5.53
CA PHE A 540 24.13 23.09 5.17
C PHE A 540 24.23 24.34 6.05
N ALA A 541 25.35 24.47 6.77
CA ALA A 541 25.59 25.61 7.66
C ALA A 541 25.69 26.93 6.91
N THR A 542 26.41 26.97 5.79
CA THR A 542 26.57 28.17 4.95
C THR A 542 25.25 28.73 4.45
N LEU A 543 24.29 27.86 4.10
CA LEU A 543 22.94 28.27 3.69
C LEU A 543 22.16 28.91 4.85
N ARG A 544 22.28 28.37 6.08
CA ARG A 544 21.67 28.95 7.29
C ARG A 544 22.33 30.26 7.70
N GLU A 545 23.66 30.36 7.58
CA GLU A 545 24.43 31.57 7.81
C GLU A 545 24.07 32.67 6.81
N PHE A 546 23.88 32.30 5.54
CA PHE A 546 23.40 33.22 4.50
C PHE A 546 22.02 33.77 4.84
N GLU A 547 21.07 32.90 5.22
CA GLU A 547 19.73 33.33 5.66
C GLU A 547 19.79 34.28 6.87
N ALA A 548 20.60 33.95 7.88
CA ALA A 548 20.78 34.78 9.06
C ALA A 548 21.36 36.17 8.70
N ARG A 549 22.37 36.22 7.82
CA ARG A 549 23.00 37.47 7.38
C ARG A 549 22.03 38.38 6.65
N ILE A 550 21.19 37.83 5.77
CA ILE A 550 20.27 38.68 5.00
C ILE A 550 19.14 39.23 5.87
N LYS A 551 18.73 38.58 6.99
CA LYS A 551 17.64 39.06 7.85
C LYS A 551 17.84 40.49 8.36
N GLU A 552 19.09 40.91 8.59
CA GLU A 552 19.43 42.20 9.20
C GLU A 552 20.08 43.19 8.21
N SER A 553 20.23 42.82 6.94
CA SER A 553 20.98 43.60 5.94
C SER A 553 20.30 43.61 4.56
N SER A 554 20.77 44.47 3.65
CA SER A 554 20.42 44.42 2.23
C SER A 554 20.82 43.07 1.62
N ILE A 555 20.00 42.52 0.73
CA ILE A 555 20.26 41.21 0.13
C ILE A 555 21.37 41.35 -0.93
N PRO A 556 22.56 40.76 -0.74
CA PRO A 556 23.60 40.77 -1.77
C PRO A 556 23.18 39.88 -2.96
N PRO A 557 23.82 40.01 -4.14
CA PRO A 557 23.65 39.06 -5.23
C PRO A 557 23.85 37.61 -4.73
N ILE A 558 22.92 36.73 -5.07
CA ILE A 558 22.93 35.33 -4.65
C ILE A 558 23.68 34.52 -5.70
N VAL A 559 24.95 34.23 -5.42
CA VAL A 559 25.74 33.29 -6.22
C VAL A 559 25.63 31.91 -5.59
N ILE A 560 25.07 30.93 -6.33
CA ILE A 560 24.78 29.59 -5.80
C ILE A 560 26.04 28.95 -5.20
N ASP A 561 27.18 29.05 -5.90
CA ASP A 561 28.46 28.47 -5.49
C ASP A 561 29.08 29.13 -4.24
N GLU A 562 28.64 30.33 -3.87
CA GLU A 562 29.05 31.01 -2.64
C GLU A 562 28.18 30.61 -1.45
N VAL A 563 26.95 30.17 -1.70
CA VAL A 563 25.96 29.81 -0.66
C VAL A 563 25.92 28.29 -0.43
N LEU A 564 26.09 27.49 -1.49
CA LEU A 564 26.07 26.03 -1.48
C LEU A 564 27.47 25.49 -1.88
N PRO A 565 28.33 25.16 -0.91
CA PRO A 565 29.64 24.59 -1.19
C PRO A 565 29.58 23.10 -1.55
N PRO A 566 30.66 22.58 -2.17
CA PRO A 566 31.82 23.31 -2.67
C PRO A 566 31.59 23.87 -4.07
N LYS A 567 32.51 24.77 -4.46
CA LYS A 567 32.48 25.51 -5.74
C LYS A 567 32.64 24.54 -6.93
N ARG A 568 32.04 24.92 -8.06
CA ARG A 568 32.12 24.21 -9.35
C ARG A 568 33.54 23.88 -9.79
#